data_AF-A0A812MXI8-F1
#
_entry.id   AF-A0A812MXI8-F1
#
_cell.length_a   1.000
_cell.length_b   1.000
_cell.length_c   1.000
_cell.angle_alpha   90.00
_cell.angle_beta   90.00
_cell.angle_gamma   90.00
#
_symmetry.space_group_name_H-M   'P 1'
#
loop_
_entity.id
_entity.type
_entity.pdbx_description
1 polymer ?
#
loop_
_entity_poly.entity_id
_entity_poly.type
_entity_poly.pdbx_seq_one_letter_code
_entity_poly.pdbx_strand_id
1 'polypeptide(L)'
;MDVAWKALRRLHLKRDPAALATCLQTLHAYISNLAKNPQESKFHSINCQNGNFRSRVASLEGGIAVLEACGFVAVDEKLCVDPDFMRSKGPKLWDALSKVSVLLEQVKSCMEIRAN
;
A
#
# COMPACT_ATOMS: atom_id res chain seq x y z
N MET A 1 2.86 -9.92 -8.13
CA MET A 1 2.09 -8.75 -7.67
C MET A 1 0.77 -9.16 -7.01
N ASP A 2 -0.10 -9.93 -7.67
CA ASP A 2 -1.46 -10.23 -7.16
C ASP A 2 -1.59 -11.03 -5.86
N VAL A 3 -0.55 -11.74 -5.42
CA VAL A 3 -0.60 -12.55 -4.19
C VAL A 3 -0.73 -11.68 -2.94
N ALA A 4 0.06 -10.60 -2.84
CA ALA A 4 0.06 -9.70 -1.68
C ALA A 4 -1.30 -9.01 -1.49
N TRP A 5 -1.86 -8.47 -2.58
CA TRP A 5 -3.18 -7.82 -2.60
C TRP A 5 -4.30 -8.78 -2.20
N LYS A 6 -4.27 -10.02 -2.71
CA LYS A 6 -5.26 -11.05 -2.36
C LYS A 6 -5.17 -11.46 -0.89
N ALA A 7 -3.96 -11.60 -0.34
CA ALA A 7 -3.76 -11.92 1.06
C ALA A 7 -4.32 -10.81 1.97
N LEU A 8 -3.90 -9.56 1.75
CA LEU A 8 -4.35 -8.39 2.52
C LEU A 8 -5.88 -8.28 2.54
N ARG A 9 -6.51 -8.38 1.35
CA ARG A 9 -7.98 -8.37 1.24
C ARG A 9 -8.60 -9.53 2.00
N ARG A 10 -8.17 -10.77 1.76
CA ARG A 10 -8.81 -11.97 2.31
C ARG A 10 -8.73 -12.00 3.84
N LEU A 11 -7.60 -11.57 4.41
CA LEU A 11 -7.35 -11.58 5.85
C LEU A 11 -8.16 -10.54 6.59
N HIS A 12 -8.28 -9.33 6.03
CA HIS A 12 -8.79 -8.17 6.78
C HIS A 12 -10.19 -7.70 6.35
N LEU A 13 -10.63 -7.95 5.11
CA LEU A 13 -11.90 -7.41 4.57
C LEU A 13 -13.11 -7.79 5.44
N LYS A 14 -13.18 -9.03 5.93
CA LYS A 14 -14.27 -9.47 6.81
C LYS A 14 -14.00 -9.23 8.29
N ARG A 15 -12.72 -9.26 8.69
CA ARG A 15 -12.29 -9.20 10.09
C ARG A 15 -12.28 -7.78 10.62
N ASP A 16 -11.57 -6.90 9.93
CA ASP A 16 -11.44 -5.49 10.31
C ASP A 16 -11.36 -4.59 9.05
N PRO A 17 -12.51 -4.29 8.44
CA PRO A 17 -12.54 -3.46 7.23
C PRO A 17 -12.10 -2.01 7.50
N ALA A 18 -12.26 -1.49 8.72
CA ALA A 18 -11.85 -0.14 9.08
C ALA A 18 -10.31 0.00 9.11
N ALA A 19 -9.63 -0.97 9.72
CA ALA A 19 -8.18 -1.04 9.71
C ALA A 19 -7.65 -1.26 8.29
N LEU A 20 -8.31 -2.11 7.50
CA LEU A 20 -7.96 -2.33 6.09
C LEU A 20 -8.11 -1.05 5.26
N ALA A 21 -9.21 -0.29 5.43
CA ALA A 21 -9.41 0.99 4.74
C ALA A 21 -8.28 1.99 5.06
N THR A 22 -7.92 2.12 6.34
CA THR A 22 -6.86 3.02 6.80
C THR A 22 -5.49 2.62 6.24
N CYS A 23 -5.20 1.33 6.19
CA CYS A 23 -3.99 0.78 5.57
C CYS A 23 -3.96 1.11 4.07
N LEU A 24 -5.03 0.80 3.34
CA LEU A 24 -5.13 1.05 1.90
C LEU A 24 -5.04 2.54 1.55
N GLN A 25 -5.62 3.44 2.36
CA GLN A 25 -5.48 4.88 2.19
C GLN A 25 -4.01 5.33 2.33
N THR A 26 -3.30 4.76 3.31
CA THR A 26 -1.88 5.06 3.54
C THR A 26 -1.02 4.54 2.37
N LEU A 27 -1.28 3.32 1.91
CA LEU A 27 -0.64 2.73 0.74
C LEU A 27 -0.91 3.56 -0.53
N HIS A 28 -2.17 3.98 -0.74
CA HIS A 28 -2.55 4.83 -1.86
C HIS A 28 -1.76 6.13 -1.87
N ALA A 29 -1.59 6.77 -0.70
CA ALA A 29 -0.82 8.01 -0.59
C ALA A 29 0.65 7.79 -0.98
N TYR A 30 1.30 6.75 -0.46
CA TYR A 30 2.71 6.46 -0.79
C TYR A 30 2.90 6.17 -2.29
N ILE A 31 2.09 5.27 -2.85
CA ILE A 31 2.18 4.88 -4.26
C ILE A 31 1.81 6.08 -5.15
N SER A 32 0.80 6.88 -4.78
CA SER A 32 0.35 8.01 -5.58
C SER A 32 1.38 9.13 -5.58
N ASN A 33 2.03 9.39 -4.44
CA ASN A 33 3.07 10.40 -4.36
C ASN A 33 4.27 10.01 -5.24
N LEU A 34 4.67 8.74 -5.19
CA LEU A 34 5.75 8.21 -6.01
C LEU A 34 5.42 8.20 -7.51
N ALA A 35 4.21 7.74 -7.89
CA ALA A 35 3.79 7.66 -9.29
C ALA A 35 3.61 9.04 -9.94
N LYS A 36 3.07 10.01 -9.18
CA LYS A 36 2.86 11.38 -9.67
C LYS A 36 4.14 12.21 -9.67
N ASN A 37 4.99 12.02 -8.66
CA ASN A 37 6.21 12.81 -8.47
C ASN A 37 7.44 11.88 -8.34
N PRO A 38 7.80 11.13 -9.39
CA PRO A 38 8.91 10.17 -9.34
C PRO A 38 10.29 10.83 -9.20
N GLN A 39 10.41 12.15 -9.40
CA GLN A 39 11.67 12.90 -9.26
C GLN A 39 11.92 13.36 -7.82
N GLU A 40 10.90 13.29 -6.95
CA GLU A 40 10.98 13.76 -5.57
C GLU A 40 11.53 12.65 -4.66
N SER A 41 12.81 12.76 -4.32
CA SER A 41 13.54 11.75 -3.51
C SER A 41 12.92 11.49 -2.13
N LYS A 42 12.15 12.45 -1.58
CA LYS A 42 11.42 12.27 -0.33
C LYS A 42 10.33 11.18 -0.40
N PHE A 43 9.83 10.88 -1.59
CA PHE A 43 8.84 9.81 -1.81
C PHE A 43 9.49 8.47 -2.15
N HIS A 44 10.82 8.44 -2.35
CA HIS A 44 11.57 7.21 -2.61
C HIS A 44 11.90 6.45 -1.32
N SER A 45 11.66 7.03 -0.15
CA SER A 45 11.89 6.36 1.12
C SER A 45 10.72 6.54 2.08
N ILE A 46 10.38 5.48 2.80
CA ILE A 46 9.38 5.46 3.86
C ILE A 46 10.08 5.06 5.14
N ASN A 47 9.94 5.88 6.18
CA ASN A 47 10.53 5.59 7.48
C ASN A 47 9.66 4.57 8.23
N CYS A 48 10.20 3.37 8.50
CA CYS A 48 9.46 2.31 9.21
C CYS A 48 9.27 2.59 10.71
N GLN A 49 10.05 3.52 11.28
CA GLN A 49 9.87 4.01 12.65
C GLN A 49 8.73 5.03 12.78
N ASN A 50 8.15 5.49 11.67
CA ASN A 50 6.99 6.39 11.73
C ASN A 50 5.81 5.66 12.38
N GLY A 51 5.31 6.18 13.49
CA GLY A 51 4.19 5.59 14.25
C GLY A 51 2.94 5.36 13.39
N ASN A 52 2.67 6.25 12.42
CA ASN A 52 1.57 6.06 11.48
C ASN A 52 1.80 4.88 10.54
N PHE A 53 3.03 4.71 10.03
CA PHE A 53 3.38 3.57 9.19
C PHE A 53 3.26 2.27 9.98
N ARG A 54 3.84 2.21 11.18
CA ARG A 54 3.81 1.01 12.02
C ARG A 54 2.39 0.62 12.42
N SER A 55 1.58 1.60 12.83
CA SER A 55 0.21 1.36 13.30
C SER A 55 -0.78 1.03 12.17
N ARG A 56 -0.56 1.52 10.94
CA ARG A 56 -1.51 1.36 9.83
C ARG A 56 -1.09 0.34 8.78
N VAL A 57 0.21 0.16 8.53
CA VAL A 57 0.72 -0.68 7.44
C VAL A 57 1.49 -1.88 7.99
N ALA A 58 2.42 -1.66 8.93
CA ALA A 58 3.21 -2.76 9.49
C ALA A 58 2.40 -3.67 10.44
N SER A 59 1.35 -3.13 11.07
CA SER A 59 0.44 -3.88 11.94
C SER A 59 -0.50 -4.83 11.17
N LEU A 60 -0.74 -4.55 9.89
CA LEU A 60 -1.59 -5.39 9.05
C LEU A 60 -0.75 -6.42 8.29
N GLU A 61 -1.06 -7.69 8.53
CA GLU A 61 -0.48 -8.80 7.78
C GLU A 61 -0.72 -8.60 6.27
N GLY A 62 0.37 -8.59 5.49
CA GLY A 62 0.35 -8.33 4.05
C GLY A 62 0.54 -6.87 3.65
N GLY A 63 0.55 -5.90 4.58
CA GLY A 63 0.74 -4.48 4.28
C GLY A 63 2.12 -4.17 3.71
N ILE A 64 3.18 -4.71 4.32
CA ILE A 64 4.56 -4.57 3.85
C ILE A 64 4.74 -5.29 2.50
N ALA A 65 4.19 -6.50 2.36
CA ALA A 65 4.28 -7.29 1.13
C ALA A 65 3.67 -6.57 -0.09
N VAL A 66 2.68 -5.70 0.13
CA VAL A 66 2.14 -4.83 -0.92
C VAL A 66 3.17 -3.78 -1.36
N LEU A 67 3.86 -3.14 -0.42
CA LEU A 67 4.92 -2.17 -0.74
C LEU A 67 6.09 -2.85 -1.46
N GLU A 68 6.47 -4.05 -1.03
CA GLU A 68 7.50 -4.85 -1.71
C GLU A 68 7.10 -5.17 -3.16
N ALA A 69 5.83 -5.51 -3.39
CA ALA A 69 5.29 -5.74 -4.73
C ALA A 69 5.28 -4.46 -5.60
N CYS A 70 5.25 -3.29 -4.98
CA CYS A 70 5.36 -1.97 -5.62
C CYS A 70 6.81 -1.50 -5.82
N GLY A 71 7.81 -2.32 -5.50
CA GLY A 71 9.23 -2.00 -5.73
C GLY A 71 9.92 -1.33 -4.55
N PHE A 72 9.29 -1.30 -3.37
CA PHE A 72 9.98 -0.91 -2.15
C PHE A 72 10.81 -2.09 -1.62
N VAL A 73 12.00 -1.83 -1.11
CA VAL A 73 12.89 -2.80 -0.50
C VAL A 73 13.26 -2.35 0.90
N ALA A 74 13.32 -3.29 1.84
CA ALA A 74 13.75 -2.99 3.21
C ALA A 74 15.26 -2.72 3.22
N VAL A 75 15.63 -1.52 3.63
CA VAL A 75 17.02 -1.07 3.80
C VAL A 75 17.13 -0.49 5.20
N ASP A 76 17.79 -1.23 6.09
CA ASP A 76 17.88 -0.93 7.52
C ASP A 76 16.48 -0.77 8.15
N GLU A 77 16.18 0.44 8.63
CA GLU A 77 14.91 0.82 9.28
C GLU A 77 13.97 1.61 8.35
N LYS A 78 14.21 1.53 7.04
CA LYS A 78 13.45 2.26 6.03
C LYS A 78 13.08 1.35 4.86
N LEU A 79 11.99 1.69 4.18
CA LEU A 79 11.66 1.10 2.89
C LEU A 79 12.08 2.07 1.79
N CYS A 80 12.99 1.67 0.93
CA CYS A 80 13.49 2.48 -0.18
C CYS A 80 12.97 1.93 -1.51
N VAL A 81 12.63 2.78 -2.45
CA VAL A 81 12.24 2.35 -3.80
C VAL A 81 13.50 1.96 -4.56
N ASP A 82 13.47 0.77 -5.16
CA ASP A 82 14.54 0.30 -6.00
C ASP A 82 14.66 1.18 -7.27
N PRO A 83 15.83 1.78 -7.56
CA PRO A 83 16.00 2.67 -8.70
C PRO A 83 15.83 1.97 -10.05
N ASP A 84 16.13 0.67 -10.16
CA ASP A 84 15.87 -0.14 -11.35
C ASP A 84 14.37 -0.40 -11.53
N PHE A 85 13.61 -0.52 -10.44
CA PHE A 85 12.16 -0.56 -10.49
C PHE A 85 11.58 0.73 -11.09
N MET A 86 12.08 1.90 -10.70
CA MET A 86 11.60 3.18 -11.26
C MET A 86 11.91 3.33 -12.75
N ARG A 87 13.06 2.85 -13.22
CA ARG A 87 13.45 2.89 -14.63
C ARG A 87 12.61 1.95 -15.51
N SER A 88 12.23 0.79 -15.00
CA SER A 88 11.62 -0.29 -15.80
C SER A 88 10.11 -0.47 -15.58
N LYS A 89 9.59 -0.11 -14.40
CA LYS A 89 8.26 -0.51 -13.92
C LYS A 89 7.41 0.67 -13.44
N GLY A 90 7.75 1.90 -13.80
CA GLY A 90 6.90 3.09 -13.55
C GLY A 90 5.42 2.90 -13.89
N PRO A 91 5.04 2.30 -15.03
CA PRO A 91 3.64 1.99 -15.36
C PRO A 91 2.94 1.06 -14.35
N LYS A 92 3.69 0.14 -13.70
CA LYS A 92 3.13 -0.80 -12.71
C LYS A 92 2.69 -0.12 -11.42
N LEU A 93 3.21 1.08 -11.11
CA LEU A 93 2.70 1.89 -10.00
C LEU A 93 1.27 2.34 -10.27
N TRP A 94 0.92 2.65 -11.53
CA TRP A 94 -0.44 3.02 -11.91
C TRP A 94 -1.40 1.82 -11.84
N ASP A 95 -0.93 0.62 -12.23
CA ASP A 95 -1.70 -0.61 -12.01
C ASP A 95 -1.95 -0.85 -10.51
N ALA A 96 -0.92 -0.63 -9.67
CA ALA A 96 -1.05 -0.74 -8.23
C ALA A 96 -2.05 0.29 -7.67
N LEU A 97 -2.01 1.55 -8.14
CA LEU A 97 -2.97 2.58 -7.75
C LEU A 97 -4.41 2.19 -8.08
N SER A 98 -4.66 1.72 -9.30
CA SER A 98 -5.98 1.25 -9.71
C SER A 98 -6.44 0.09 -8.81
N LYS A 99 -5.56 -0.86 -8.49
CA LYS A 99 -5.88 -1.96 -7.57
C LYS A 99 -6.23 -1.47 -6.17
N VAL A 100 -5.45 -0.56 -5.59
CA VAL A 100 -5.74 0.03 -4.27
C VAL A 100 -7.10 0.73 -4.26
N SER A 101 -7.38 1.51 -5.31
CA SER A 101 -8.65 2.25 -5.44
C SER A 101 -9.85 1.29 -5.47
N VAL A 102 -9.79 0.24 -6.29
CA VAL A 102 -10.84 -0.79 -6.35
C VAL A 102 -11.01 -1.51 -5.02
N LEU A 103 -9.91 -1.83 -4.33
CA LEU A 103 -9.95 -2.45 -3.00
C LEU A 103 -10.57 -1.54 -1.95
N LEU A 104 -10.23 -0.24 -1.95
CA LEU A 104 -10.83 0.75 -1.06
C LEU A 104 -12.33 0.83 -1.25
N GLU A 105 -12.79 0.85 -2.50
CA GLU A 105 -14.21 0.90 -2.81
C GLU A 105 -14.95 -0.37 -2.35
N GLN A 106 -14.34 -1.53 -2.54
CA GLN A 106 -14.88 -2.79 -2.02
C GLN A 106 -14.97 -2.81 -0.49
N VAL A 107 -13.99 -2.22 0.20
CA VAL A 107 -14.01 -2.13 1.66
C VAL A 107 -15.12 -1.21 2.13
N LYS A 108 -15.28 -0.04 1.50
CA LYS A 108 -16.38 0.89 1.81
C LYS A 108 -17.75 0.23 1.62
N SER A 109 -17.97 -0.38 0.45
CA SER A 109 -19.21 -1.10 0.16
C SER A 109 -19.48 -2.21 1.19
N CYS A 110 -18.43 -2.94 1.63
CA CYS A 110 -18.55 -3.95 2.69
C CYS A 110 -18.91 -3.36 4.07
N MET A 111 -18.45 -2.14 4.36
CA MET A 111 -18.80 -1.43 5.60
C MET A 111 -20.22 -0.89 5.56
N GLU A 112 -20.67 -0.36 4.43
CA GLU A 112 -22.03 0.17 4.23
C GLU A 112 -23.09 -0.94 4.36
N ILE A 113 -22.85 -2.11 3.77
CA ILE A 113 -23.75 -3.28 3.90
C ILE A 113 -23.90 -3.73 5.36
N ARG A 114 -22.87 -3.52 6.19
CA ARG A 114 -22.88 -3.92 7.62
C ARG A 114 -23.52 -2.88 8.54
N ALA A 115 -23.71 -1.66 8.06
CA ALA A 115 -24.31 -0.56 8.82
C ALA A 115 -25.85 -0.51 8.68
N ASN A 116 -26.41 -1.30 7.77
CA ASN A 116 -27.84 -1.41 7.46
C ASN A 116 -28.38 -2.80 7.82
#